data_AF-A0A544TAJ0-F1
#
_entry.id   AF-A0A544TAJ0-F1
#
_cell.length_a   1.000
_cell.length_b   1.000
_cell.length_c   1.000
_cell.angle_alpha   90.00
_cell.angle_beta   90.00
_cell.angle_gamma   90.00
#
_symmetry.space_group_name_H-M   'P 1'
#
loop_
_entity.id
_entity.type
_entity.pdbx_description
1 polymer ?
#
loop_
_entity_poly.entity_id
_entity_poly.type
_entity_poly.pdbx_seq_one_letter_code
_entity_poly.pdbx_strand_id
1 'polypeptide(L)' 'MKKYDVKIEMYSGQTFEFETDSDVRTLKPMEINGTRMIVTEEEWAFNIIHIKNMKVTEKV' A
#
# COMPACT_ATOMS: atom_id res chain seq x y z
N MET A 1 -2.79 18.80 -2.29
CA MET A 1 -2.75 17.37 -2.69
C MET A 1 -3.73 16.62 -1.80
N LYS A 2 -4.37 15.56 -2.33
CA LYS A 2 -5.27 14.72 -1.53
C LYS A 2 -4.42 13.79 -0.66
N LYS A 3 -4.85 13.54 0.58
CA LYS A 3 -4.21 12.58 1.48
C LYS A 3 -5.04 11.30 1.57
N TYR A 4 -4.37 10.17 1.70
CA TYR A 4 -4.98 8.85 1.84
C TYR A 4 -4.45 8.16 3.09
N ASP A 5 -5.38 7.63 3.89
CA ASP A 5 -5.06 6.69 4.96
C ASP A 5 -5.12 5.27 4.42
N VAL A 6 -4.00 4.56 4.50
CA VAL A 6 -3.87 3.19 4.03
C VAL A 6 -3.67 2.26 5.22
N LYS A 7 -4.53 1.25 5.33
CA LYS A 7 -4.43 0.16 6.30
C LYS A 7 -4.27 -1.17 5.58
N ILE A 8 -3.19 -1.89 5.87
CA ILE A 8 -2.85 -3.18 5.26
C ILE A 8 -2.84 -4.25 6.35
N GLU A 9 -3.62 -5.30 6.15
CA GLU A 9 -3.56 -6.54 6.92
C GLU A 9 -2.82 -7.61 6.11
N MET A 10 -1.77 -8.19 6.68
CA MET A 10 -0.99 -9.25 6.04
C MET A 10 -1.51 -10.64 6.41
N TYR A 11 -1.25 -11.64 5.56
CA TYR A 11 -1.55 -13.05 5.90
C TYR A 11 -0.80 -13.54 7.15
N SER A 12 0.32 -12.90 7.52
CA SER A 12 1.04 -13.17 8.76
C SER A 12 0.32 -12.69 10.03
N GLY A 13 -0.76 -11.92 9.89
CA GLY A 13 -1.46 -11.26 11.00
C GLY A 13 -0.90 -9.88 11.37
N GLN A 14 0.21 -9.45 10.77
CA GLN A 14 0.73 -8.09 10.94
C GLN A 14 -0.19 -7.07 10.27
N THR A 15 -0.33 -5.90 10.89
CA THR A 15 -1.08 -4.77 10.34
C THR A 15 -0.18 -3.54 10.25
N PHE A 16 -0.26 -2.84 9.13
CA PHE A 16 0.45 -1.60 8.87
C PHE A 16 -0.55 -0.49 8.57
N GLU A 17 -0.31 0.71 9.10
CA GLU A 17 -1.10 1.90 8.84
C GLU A 17 -0.17 3.05 8.51
N PHE A 18 -0.41 3.74 7.40
CA PHE A 18 0.38 4.89 6.97
C PHE A 18 -0.46 5.88 6.16
N GLU A 19 0.02 7.13 6.13
CA GLU A 19 -0.50 8.19 5.26
C GLU A 19 0.34 8.29 3.98
N THR A 20 -0.31 8.60 2.88
CA THR A 20 0.34 8.87 1.58
C THR A 20 -0.47 9.90 0.79
N ASP A 21 0.20 10.67 -0.05
CA ASP A 21 -0.41 11.56 -1.02
C ASP A 21 -0.84 10.82 -2.31
N SER A 22 -0.46 9.54 -2.43
CA SER A 22 -0.77 8.67 -3.56
C SER A 22 -1.99 7.78 -3.32
N ASP A 23 -2.93 7.74 -4.26
CA ASP A 23 -4.01 6.73 -4.22
C ASP A 23 -3.46 5.36 -4.62
N VAL A 24 -3.10 4.55 -3.62
CA VAL A 24 -2.50 3.22 -3.79
C VAL A 24 -3.38 2.25 -4.60
N ARG A 25 -4.68 2.51 -4.76
CA ARG A 25 -5.59 1.70 -5.60
C ARG A 25 -5.32 1.87 -7.09
N THR A 26 -4.69 2.98 -7.47
CA THR A 26 -4.41 3.35 -8.87
C THR A 26 -2.97 3.05 -9.29
N LEU A 27 -2.09 2.79 -8.31
CA LEU A 27 -0.68 2.49 -8.55
C LEU A 27 -0.53 1.12 -9.22
N LYS A 28 0.36 1.07 -10.21
CA LYS A 28 0.69 -0.19 -10.88
C LYS A 28 1.75 -0.94 -10.08
N PRO A 29 1.58 -2.26 -9.86
CA PRO A 29 2.63 -3.10 -9.29
C PRO A 29 3.91 -3.06 -10.14
N MET A 30 5.05 -2.91 -9.48
CA MET A 30 6.37 -3.05 -10.08
C MET A 30 7.02 -4.37 -9.68
N GLU A 31 7.87 -4.91 -10.53
CA GLU A 31 8.66 -6.10 -10.22
C GLU A 31 10.00 -5.68 -9.59
N ILE A 32 10.24 -6.12 -8.35
CA ILE A 32 11.45 -5.85 -7.58
C ILE A 32 11.93 -7.18 -7.01
N ASN A 33 13.15 -7.61 -7.37
CA ASN A 33 13.75 -8.88 -6.93
C ASN A 33 12.82 -10.10 -7.14
N GLY A 34 12.12 -10.16 -8.28
CA GLY A 34 11.19 -11.25 -8.63
C GLY A 34 9.85 -11.21 -7.87
N THR A 35 9.54 -10.10 -7.19
CA THR A 35 8.31 -9.90 -6.41
C THR A 35 7.51 -8.72 -6.95
N ARG A 36 6.18 -8.79 -6.88
CA ARG A 36 5.28 -7.68 -7.24
C ARG A 36 5.01 -6.78 -6.04
N MET A 37 5.47 -5.54 -6.13
CA MET A 37 5.36 -4.53 -5.08
C MET A 37 4.56 -3.31 -5.52
N ILE A 38 3.80 -2.72 -4.61
CA ILE A 38 3.36 -1.32 -4.74
C ILE A 38 4.36 -0.46 -3.98
N VAL A 39 4.76 0.66 -4.59
CA VAL A 39 5.64 1.66 -4.00
C VAL A 39 4.93 3.00 -4.07
N THR A 40 4.83 3.72 -2.95
CA THR A 40 4.26 5.07 -2.90
C THR A 40 5.35 6.14 -3.04
N GLU A 41 4.97 7.39 -3.27
CA GLU A 41 5.91 8.52 -3.37
C GLU A 41 6.71 8.75 -2.08
N GLU A 42 6.16 8.39 -0.92
CA GLU A 42 6.79 8.48 0.40
C GLU A 42 7.60 7.23 0.74
N GLU A 43 7.99 6.46 -0.28
CA GLU A 43 8.86 5.28 -0.18
C GLU A 43 8.27 4.12 0.65
N TRP A 44 6.96 4.10 0.89
CA TRP A 44 6.30 2.90 1.40
C TRP A 44 6.26 1.84 0.32
N ALA A 45 6.85 0.68 0.60
CA ALA A 45 6.91 -0.43 -0.33
C ALA A 45 6.32 -1.69 0.30
N PHE A 46 5.35 -2.33 -0.36
CA PHE A 46 4.71 -3.53 0.16
C PHE A 46 4.48 -4.59 -0.93
N ASN A 47 4.73 -5.84 -0.56
CA ASN A 47 4.51 -6.99 -1.41
C ASN A 47 3.03 -7.38 -1.41
N ILE A 48 2.42 -7.29 -2.59
CA ILE A 48 0.98 -7.49 -2.78
C ILE A 48 0.57 -8.94 -2.47
N ILE A 49 1.46 -9.92 -2.70
CA ILE A 49 1.17 -11.34 -2.50
C ILE A 49 0.93 -11.67 -1.02
N HIS A 50 1.48 -10.87 -0.10
CA HIS A 50 1.32 -11.09 1.33
C HIS A 50 0.17 -10.31 1.96
N ILE A 51 -0.54 -9.47 1.17
CA ILE A 51 -1.68 -8.71 1.64
C ILE A 51 -2.92 -9.60 1.68
N LYS A 52 -3.50 -9.70 2.88
CA LYS A 52 -4.80 -10.33 3.10
C LYS A 52 -5.95 -9.36 2.85
N ASN A 53 -5.80 -8.12 3.31
CA ASN A 53 -6.81 -7.07 3.14
C ASN A 53 -6.14 -5.69 3.07
N MET A 54 -6.73 -4.77 2.30
CA MET A 54 -6.27 -3.39 2.20
C MET A 54 -7.47 -2.44 2.20
N LYS A 55 -7.45 -1.45 3.10
CA LYS A 55 -8.43 -0.38 3.18
C LYS A 55 -7.76 0.96 2.90
N VAL A 56 -8.33 1.73 1.99
CA VAL A 56 -7.85 3.05 1.60
C VAL A 56 -8.98 4.05 1.81
N THR A 57 -8.72 5.12 2.56
CA THR A 57 -9.69 6.18 2.85
C THR A 57 -9.11 7.52 2.41
N GLU A 58 -9.82 8.24 1.55
CA GLU A 58 -9.45 9.62 1.20
C GLU A 58 -9.76 10.54 2.39
N LYS A 59 -8.77 11.31 2.86
CA LYS A 59 -8.97 12.37 3.84
C LYS A 59 -9.49 13.61 3.11
N VAL A 60 -10.69 14.04 3.51
CA VAL A 60 -11.38 15.26 3.04
C VAL A 60 -10.79 16.50 3.68
#